data_AF-A0AAE4G4P5-F1
#
_entry.id   AF-A0AAE4G4P5-F1
#
_cell.length_a   1.000
_cell.length_b   1.000
_cell.length_c   1.000
_cell.angle_alpha   90.00
_cell.angle_beta   90.00
_cell.angle_gamma   90.00
#
_symmetry.space_group_name_H-M   'P 1'
#
loop_
_entity.id
_entity.type
_entity.pdbx_description
1 polymer ?
#
loop_
_entity_poly.entity_id
_entity_poly.type
_entity_poly.pdbx_seq_one_letter_code
_entity_poly.pdbx_strand_id
1 'polypeptide(L)'
;MDPRARIEAFLAGYAAAHAEVKPLFDNKEKGTSLAAFDAWREKLREIDVAHRNGEFYRQYALSFGSSPDFSPDTVEIEKIEVYGNMARARLARDSRAYGGPIIEMMLVHVGDDWRIDTIDDYREEPGSPLVDKDVLEAWKAAADKTEPMEAQHKEDMPDPAAVFSASWACEALSEDYIEVFLSDTMEWREEDGDENDPETYAAVHARAVAEMYRNAEVGPVEIQEIGQFPHGSYLAVGDPFGEMCLCALRIDPGLARAQALLTTLGGERCVAALRVILADREPVQWKHAIVMNRRVYSTDVHPWHEVDTRSGNGTIADADAYFGMTHRQYSRVERQVEQTFLMDPGPGPIGASTYSGRQYGAAQAYWGLDEDDRPVQLVLDHQELWAPADPPEATAGA
;
A
#
# COMPACT_ATOMS: atom_id res chain seq x y z
N MET A 1 -22.68 -21.23 25.24
CA MET A 1 -21.83 -22.19 24.49
C MET A 1 -20.39 -21.93 24.91
N ASP A 2 -19.50 -22.92 25.04
CA ASP A 2 -18.08 -22.62 25.32
C ASP A 2 -17.32 -22.20 24.04
N PRO A 3 -16.09 -21.64 24.13
CA PRO A 3 -15.35 -21.21 22.94
C PRO A 3 -15.10 -22.31 21.91
N ARG A 4 -14.86 -23.56 22.35
CA ARG A 4 -14.61 -24.68 21.44
C ARG A 4 -15.86 -24.98 20.63
N ALA A 5 -16.99 -25.18 21.30
CA ALA A 5 -18.26 -25.46 20.66
C ALA A 5 -18.68 -24.33 19.70
N ARG A 6 -18.33 -23.07 20.01
CA ARG A 6 -18.56 -21.92 19.11
C ARG A 6 -17.76 -22.04 17.81
N ILE A 7 -16.50 -22.41 17.91
CA ILE A 7 -15.62 -22.59 16.74
C ILE A 7 -16.08 -23.79 15.92
N GLU A 8 -16.33 -24.94 16.54
CA GLU A 8 -16.81 -26.15 15.85
C GLU A 8 -18.12 -25.88 15.10
N ALA A 9 -19.07 -25.18 15.74
CA ALA A 9 -20.31 -24.78 15.11
C ALA A 9 -20.10 -23.83 13.92
N PHE A 10 -19.15 -22.89 14.02
CA PHE A 10 -18.80 -22.00 12.92
C PHE A 10 -18.21 -22.77 11.74
N LEU A 11 -17.23 -23.67 11.98
CA LEU A 11 -16.61 -24.48 10.92
C LEU A 11 -17.65 -25.33 10.20
N ALA A 12 -18.54 -26.00 10.95
CA ALA A 12 -19.60 -26.82 10.37
C ALA A 12 -20.62 -25.98 9.59
N GLY A 13 -21.01 -24.82 10.13
CA GLY A 13 -21.94 -23.89 9.48
C GLY A 13 -21.39 -23.32 8.17
N TYR A 14 -20.11 -22.91 8.17
CA TYR A 14 -19.44 -22.41 6.96
C TYR A 14 -19.34 -23.48 5.87
N ALA A 15 -18.89 -24.69 6.22
CA ALA A 15 -18.80 -25.79 5.27
C ALA A 15 -20.16 -26.19 4.68
N ALA A 16 -21.22 -26.21 5.50
CA ALA A 16 -22.58 -26.51 5.04
C ALA A 16 -23.10 -25.44 4.07
N ALA A 17 -22.91 -24.16 4.40
CA ALA A 17 -23.29 -23.05 3.53
C ALA A 17 -22.53 -23.06 2.20
N HIS A 18 -21.22 -23.33 2.23
CA HIS A 18 -20.41 -23.48 1.02
C HIS A 18 -20.96 -24.60 0.14
N ALA A 19 -21.22 -25.78 0.70
CA ALA A 19 -21.76 -26.91 -0.04
C ALA A 19 -23.14 -26.65 -0.66
N GLU A 20 -24.00 -25.87 0.01
CA GLU A 20 -25.31 -25.47 -0.50
C GLU A 20 -25.20 -24.56 -1.73
N VAL A 21 -24.25 -23.62 -1.71
CA VAL A 21 -24.06 -22.62 -2.77
C VAL A 21 -23.18 -23.13 -3.92
N LYS A 22 -22.26 -24.08 -3.66
CA LYS A 22 -21.30 -24.61 -4.63
C LYS A 22 -21.89 -25.00 -6.00
N PRO A 23 -23.07 -25.65 -6.10
CA PRO A 23 -23.65 -26.00 -7.40
C PRO A 23 -23.94 -24.79 -8.31
N LEU A 24 -24.12 -23.58 -7.76
CA LEU A 24 -24.31 -22.35 -8.53
C LEU A 24 -23.02 -21.90 -9.24
N PHE A 25 -21.85 -22.30 -8.73
CA PHE A 25 -20.53 -21.98 -9.28
C PHE A 25 -20.00 -23.07 -10.23
N ASP A 26 -20.43 -24.32 -10.07
CA ASP A 26 -19.96 -25.44 -10.90
C ASP A 26 -20.59 -25.47 -12.32
N ASN A 27 -21.59 -24.63 -12.58
CA ASN A 27 -22.31 -24.63 -13.86
C ASN A 27 -21.57 -23.85 -14.95
N LYS A 28 -20.54 -24.48 -15.53
CA LYS A 28 -19.59 -23.91 -16.50
C LYS A 28 -20.20 -23.38 -17.80
N GLU A 29 -21.42 -23.78 -18.18
CA GLU A 29 -22.03 -23.39 -19.46
C GLU A 29 -22.49 -21.92 -19.54
N LYS A 30 -22.60 -21.20 -18.41
CA LYS A 30 -23.09 -19.81 -18.37
C LYS A 30 -22.11 -18.77 -17.82
N GLY A 31 -20.89 -19.19 -17.47
CA GLY A 31 -19.98 -18.37 -16.68
C GLY A 31 -20.49 -18.16 -15.25
N THR A 32 -19.63 -17.69 -14.35
CA THR A 32 -20.01 -17.40 -12.97
C THR A 32 -20.98 -16.21 -12.94
N SER A 33 -22.23 -16.44 -12.56
CA SER A 33 -23.23 -15.36 -12.48
C SER A 33 -23.06 -14.53 -11.20
N LEU A 34 -23.25 -13.21 -11.28
CA LEU A 34 -23.31 -12.32 -10.09
C LEU A 34 -24.31 -12.84 -9.03
N ALA A 35 -25.40 -13.48 -9.47
CA ALA A 35 -26.40 -14.09 -8.59
C ALA A 35 -25.84 -15.22 -7.71
N ALA A 36 -24.77 -15.91 -8.12
CA ALA A 36 -24.11 -16.94 -7.30
C ALA A 36 -23.33 -16.30 -6.14
N PHE A 37 -22.67 -15.16 -6.40
CA PHE A 37 -22.02 -14.38 -5.34
C PHE A 37 -23.04 -13.70 -4.42
N ASP A 38 -24.20 -13.28 -4.93
CA ASP A 38 -25.28 -12.77 -4.08
C ASP A 38 -25.80 -13.83 -3.11
N ALA A 39 -26.08 -15.05 -3.60
CA ALA A 39 -26.48 -16.18 -2.76
C ALA A 39 -25.41 -16.53 -1.72
N TRP A 40 -24.12 -16.50 -2.12
CA TRP A 40 -23.01 -16.71 -1.18
C TRP A 40 -22.97 -15.63 -0.09
N ARG A 41 -23.14 -14.37 -0.47
CA ARG A 41 -23.15 -13.23 0.45
C ARG A 41 -24.29 -13.31 1.45
N GLU A 42 -25.46 -13.79 1.04
CA GLU A 42 -26.58 -14.03 1.94
C GLU A 42 -26.24 -15.09 3.00
N LYS A 43 -25.65 -16.22 2.60
CA LYS A 43 -25.20 -17.25 3.54
C LYS A 43 -24.12 -16.77 4.49
N LEU A 44 -23.15 -16.01 4.00
CA LEU A 44 -22.14 -15.38 4.85
C LEU A 44 -22.77 -14.47 5.90
N ARG A 45 -23.84 -13.72 5.57
CA ARG A 45 -24.55 -12.87 6.54
C ARG A 45 -25.25 -13.70 7.61
N GLU A 46 -25.84 -14.84 7.25
CA GLU A 46 -26.44 -15.76 8.22
C GLU A 46 -25.39 -16.30 9.21
N ILE A 47 -24.23 -16.72 8.70
CA ILE A 47 -23.11 -17.18 9.52
C ILE A 47 -22.58 -16.06 10.43
N ASP A 48 -22.43 -14.86 9.90
CA ASP A 48 -21.97 -13.69 10.63
C ASP A 48 -22.90 -13.39 11.82
N VAL A 49 -24.20 -13.28 11.59
CA VAL A 49 -25.23 -13.09 12.62
C VAL A 49 -25.20 -14.20 13.68
N ALA A 50 -25.00 -15.45 13.24
CA ALA A 50 -25.02 -16.59 14.14
C ALA A 50 -23.77 -16.71 15.02
N HIS A 51 -22.58 -16.33 14.52
CA HIS A 51 -21.30 -16.66 15.15
C HIS A 51 -20.44 -15.48 15.58
N ARG A 52 -20.56 -14.32 14.92
CA ARG A 52 -19.60 -13.23 15.08
C ARG A 52 -20.09 -12.13 16.02
N ASN A 53 -19.12 -11.36 16.51
CA ASN A 53 -19.31 -10.09 17.20
C ASN A 53 -18.42 -9.07 16.48
N GLY A 54 -18.94 -8.41 15.45
CA GLY A 54 -18.16 -7.47 14.63
C GLY A 54 -18.88 -7.07 13.36
N GLU A 55 -18.23 -6.23 12.54
CA GLU A 55 -18.72 -5.90 11.20
C GLU A 55 -18.65 -7.12 10.27
N PHE A 56 -19.57 -7.15 9.30
CA PHE A 56 -19.65 -8.19 8.29
C PHE A 56 -18.31 -8.38 7.58
N TYR A 57 -17.84 -9.62 7.53
CA TYR A 57 -16.56 -10.01 6.95
C TYR A 57 -16.57 -9.90 5.40
N ARG A 58 -16.46 -8.66 4.89
CA ARG A 58 -16.59 -8.33 3.45
C ARG A 58 -15.63 -9.08 2.54
N GLN A 59 -14.43 -9.44 3.03
CA GLN A 59 -13.37 -10.05 2.23
C GLN A 59 -13.75 -11.39 1.57
N TYR A 60 -14.65 -12.18 2.16
CA TYR A 60 -15.11 -13.44 1.54
C TYR A 60 -16.36 -13.28 0.67
N ALA A 61 -17.01 -12.11 0.69
CA ALA A 61 -18.27 -11.90 -0.03
C ALA A 61 -18.14 -11.91 -1.56
N LEU A 62 -16.91 -11.77 -2.06
CA LEU A 62 -16.55 -11.87 -3.49
C LEU A 62 -15.54 -12.99 -3.76
N SER A 63 -15.27 -13.85 -2.77
CA SER A 63 -14.36 -14.98 -2.90
C SER A 63 -15.13 -16.28 -2.70
N PHE A 64 -15.05 -17.19 -3.67
CA PHE A 64 -15.63 -18.52 -3.57
C PHE A 64 -14.67 -19.55 -4.16
N GLY A 65 -14.08 -20.37 -3.30
CA GLY A 65 -13.16 -21.43 -3.68
C GLY A 65 -13.85 -22.74 -4.05
N SER A 66 -13.12 -23.64 -4.71
CA SER A 66 -13.60 -25.01 -4.97
C SER A 66 -13.78 -25.84 -3.69
N SER A 67 -13.10 -25.45 -2.61
CA SER A 67 -13.21 -26.00 -1.27
C SER A 67 -13.56 -24.87 -0.28
N PRO A 68 -14.26 -25.16 0.83
CA PRO A 68 -14.51 -24.17 1.86
C PRO A 68 -13.21 -23.76 2.56
N ASP A 69 -13.04 -22.46 2.82
CA ASP A 69 -11.90 -21.94 3.59
C ASP A 69 -11.88 -22.44 5.04
N PHE A 70 -13.07 -22.69 5.59
CA PHE A 70 -13.28 -23.21 6.94
C PHE A 70 -14.13 -24.48 6.89
N SER A 71 -13.56 -25.61 7.30
CA SER A 71 -14.27 -26.89 7.42
C SER A 71 -13.70 -27.74 8.55
N PRO A 72 -14.54 -28.49 9.28
CA PRO A 72 -14.05 -29.48 10.25
C PRO A 72 -13.13 -30.55 9.64
N ASP A 73 -13.23 -30.78 8.33
CA ASP A 73 -12.41 -31.78 7.62
C ASP A 73 -11.00 -31.28 7.31
N THR A 74 -10.79 -29.96 7.29
CA THR A 74 -9.53 -29.33 6.87
C THR A 74 -8.92 -28.43 7.94
N VAL A 75 -9.63 -28.18 9.05
CA VAL A 75 -9.20 -27.28 10.12
C VAL A 75 -9.35 -27.99 11.47
N GLU A 76 -8.25 -28.10 12.22
CA GLU A 76 -8.19 -28.70 13.55
C GLU A 76 -7.94 -27.64 14.63
N ILE A 77 -8.66 -27.70 15.75
CA ILE A 77 -8.43 -26.81 16.90
C ILE A 77 -7.28 -27.36 17.75
N GLU A 78 -6.10 -26.73 17.67
CA GLU A 78 -4.93 -27.15 18.44
C GLU A 78 -4.97 -26.67 19.90
N LYS A 79 -5.35 -25.41 20.12
CA LYS A 79 -5.27 -24.76 21.43
C LYS A 79 -6.37 -23.74 21.61
N ILE A 80 -6.92 -23.64 22.82
CA ILE A 80 -7.79 -22.55 23.24
C ILE A 80 -7.28 -22.03 24.58
N GLU A 81 -7.06 -20.73 24.65
CA GLU A 81 -6.67 -20.02 25.87
C GLU A 81 -7.75 -19.01 26.23
N VAL A 82 -8.27 -19.10 27.46
CA VAL A 82 -9.34 -18.22 27.93
C VAL A 82 -8.77 -17.19 28.89
N TYR A 83 -9.04 -15.92 28.60
CA TYR A 83 -8.58 -14.72 29.28
C TYR A 83 -9.81 -13.93 29.78
N GLY A 84 -10.48 -14.44 30.82
CA GLY A 84 -11.69 -13.82 31.36
C GLY A 84 -12.83 -13.85 30.34
N ASN A 85 -13.22 -12.68 29.83
CA ASN A 85 -14.26 -12.52 28.80
C ASN A 85 -13.72 -12.58 27.37
N MET A 86 -12.45 -12.91 27.17
CA MET A 86 -11.85 -13.13 25.86
C MET A 86 -11.29 -14.55 25.78
N ALA A 87 -11.25 -15.13 24.58
CA ALA A 87 -10.55 -16.37 24.32
C ALA A 87 -9.78 -16.23 23.01
N ARG A 88 -8.65 -16.92 22.94
CA ARG A 88 -7.85 -17.04 21.72
C ARG A 88 -7.74 -18.51 21.38
N ALA A 89 -8.12 -18.86 20.17
CA ALA A 89 -7.97 -20.20 19.65
C ALA A 89 -6.93 -20.20 18.53
N ARG A 90 -6.04 -21.19 18.56
CA ARG A 90 -5.16 -21.53 17.46
C ARG A 90 -5.70 -22.78 16.78
N LEU A 91 -5.83 -22.70 15.46
CA LEU A 91 -6.25 -23.81 14.62
C LEU A 91 -5.19 -24.07 13.55
N ALA A 92 -5.02 -25.32 13.17
CA ALA A 92 -4.16 -25.75 12.07
C ALA A 92 -5.01 -26.08 10.84
N ARG A 93 -4.57 -25.62 9.67
CA ARG A 93 -5.18 -25.93 8.38
C ARG A 93 -4.38 -27.02 7.68
N ASP A 94 -5.06 -28.00 7.09
CA ASP A 94 -4.43 -29.02 6.23
C ASP A 94 -3.62 -28.33 5.13
N SER A 95 -2.38 -28.75 4.93
CA SER A 95 -1.46 -28.15 3.95
C SER A 95 -1.95 -28.20 2.51
N ARG A 96 -2.96 -29.04 2.21
CA ARG A 96 -3.60 -29.15 0.89
C ARG A 96 -4.76 -28.19 0.71
N ALA A 97 -5.27 -27.61 1.80
CA ALA A 97 -6.32 -26.60 1.74
C ALA A 97 -5.71 -25.23 1.40
N TYR A 98 -6.50 -24.39 0.74
CA TYR A 98 -6.08 -23.04 0.37
C TYR A 98 -5.94 -22.14 1.60
N GLY A 99 -4.94 -21.26 1.64
CA GLY A 99 -4.72 -20.24 2.69
C GLY A 99 -3.58 -20.56 3.65
N GLY A 100 -3.50 -19.80 4.75
CA GLY A 100 -2.44 -19.96 5.75
C GLY A 100 -2.57 -21.25 6.56
N PRO A 101 -1.47 -21.97 6.87
CA PRO A 101 -1.48 -23.16 7.72
C PRO A 101 -1.93 -22.88 9.16
N ILE A 102 -1.85 -21.64 9.63
CA ILE A 102 -2.17 -21.26 11.01
C ILE A 102 -3.35 -20.28 10.97
N ILE A 103 -4.39 -20.58 11.74
CA ILE A 103 -5.54 -19.70 11.94
C ILE A 103 -5.58 -19.29 13.42
N GLU A 104 -5.68 -18.01 13.72
CA GLU A 104 -5.97 -17.51 15.06
C GLU A 104 -7.38 -16.92 15.10
N MET A 105 -8.24 -17.44 15.96
CA MET A 105 -9.56 -16.87 16.20
C MET A 105 -9.58 -16.20 17.56
N MET A 106 -9.93 -14.91 17.58
CA MET A 106 -10.26 -14.20 18.81
C MET A 106 -11.75 -14.31 19.07
N LEU A 107 -12.12 -14.65 20.29
CA LEU A 107 -13.50 -14.71 20.74
C LEU A 107 -13.71 -13.79 21.93
N VAL A 108 -14.90 -13.22 22.03
CA VAL A 108 -15.33 -12.40 23.14
C VAL A 108 -16.65 -12.92 23.71
N HIS A 109 -16.81 -12.82 25.02
CA HIS A 109 -18.03 -13.21 25.71
C HIS A 109 -19.00 -12.03 25.73
N VAL A 110 -20.11 -12.15 25.00
CA VAL A 110 -21.17 -11.14 24.87
C VAL A 110 -22.47 -11.69 25.44
N GLY A 111 -22.93 -11.10 26.55
CA GLY A 111 -24.08 -11.64 27.28
C GLY A 111 -23.75 -13.02 27.86
N ASP A 112 -24.54 -14.02 27.48
CA ASP A 112 -24.39 -15.43 27.91
C ASP A 112 -23.72 -16.32 26.83
N ASP A 113 -23.04 -15.71 25.86
CA ASP A 113 -22.56 -16.41 24.68
C ASP A 113 -21.16 -15.95 24.23
N TRP A 114 -20.39 -16.88 23.67
CA TRP A 114 -19.10 -16.57 23.05
C TRP A 114 -19.31 -16.26 21.58
N ARG A 115 -18.65 -15.20 21.09
CA ARG A 115 -18.73 -14.75 19.70
C ARG A 115 -17.36 -14.56 19.12
N ILE A 116 -17.20 -14.90 17.84
CA ILE A 116 -15.94 -14.73 17.11
C ILE A 116 -15.80 -13.25 16.75
N ASP A 117 -14.75 -12.65 17.26
CA ASP A 117 -14.40 -11.25 17.04
C ASP A 117 -13.57 -11.11 15.76
N THR A 118 -12.44 -11.83 15.69
CA THR A 118 -11.54 -11.85 14.53
C THR A 118 -11.15 -13.26 14.11
N ILE A 119 -10.78 -13.41 12.83
CA ILE A 119 -10.22 -14.65 12.26
C ILE A 119 -9.04 -14.27 11.39
N ASP A 120 -7.82 -14.61 11.82
CA ASP A 120 -6.60 -14.28 11.12
C ASP A 120 -5.89 -15.52 10.59
N ASP A 121 -5.45 -15.46 9.34
CA ASP A 121 -4.71 -16.53 8.68
C ASP A 121 -3.23 -16.12 8.54
N TYR A 122 -2.32 -17.01 8.94
CA TYR A 122 -0.88 -16.76 8.93
C TYR A 122 -0.13 -17.86 8.17
N ARG A 123 0.91 -17.42 7.43
CA ARG A 123 1.88 -18.32 6.77
C ARG A 123 3.00 -18.79 7.68
N GLU A 124 3.31 -17.98 8.68
CA GLU A 124 4.38 -18.17 9.65
C GLU A 124 3.84 -18.01 11.06
N GLU A 125 4.68 -18.22 12.07
CA GLU A 125 4.24 -18.14 13.47
C GLU A 125 3.72 -16.72 13.81
N PRO A 126 2.50 -16.56 14.35
CA PRO A 126 1.91 -15.23 14.56
C PRO A 126 2.73 -14.33 15.50
N GLY A 127 3.60 -14.93 16.33
CA GLY A 127 4.48 -14.23 17.26
C GLY A 127 5.91 -14.01 16.76
N SER A 128 6.29 -14.54 15.59
CA SER A 128 7.60 -14.25 14.99
C SER A 128 7.57 -12.90 14.26
N PRO A 129 8.72 -12.21 14.13
CA PRO A 129 8.80 -10.95 13.38
C PRO A 129 8.54 -11.17 11.89
N LEU A 130 8.19 -10.10 11.16
CA LEU A 130 8.04 -10.13 9.70
C LEU A 130 9.38 -10.41 8.99
N VAL A 131 10.49 -9.91 9.56
CA VAL A 131 11.85 -10.17 9.08
C VAL A 131 12.72 -10.60 10.26
N ASP A 132 13.51 -11.65 10.04
CA ASP A 132 14.51 -12.08 11.01
C ASP A 132 15.49 -10.95 11.34
N LYS A 133 15.77 -10.78 12.63
CA LYS A 133 16.63 -9.69 13.11
C LYS A 133 17.99 -9.67 12.41
N ASP A 134 18.63 -10.82 12.24
CA ASP A 134 19.95 -10.92 11.61
C ASP A 134 19.91 -10.52 10.12
N VAL A 135 18.78 -10.79 9.44
CA VAL A 135 18.55 -10.36 8.06
C VAL A 135 18.40 -8.85 7.99
N LEU A 136 17.61 -8.26 8.89
CA LEU A 136 17.44 -6.81 8.96
C LEU A 136 18.76 -6.08 9.28
N GLU A 137 19.56 -6.61 10.21
CA GLU A 137 20.90 -6.06 10.50
C GLU A 137 21.84 -6.18 9.28
N ALA A 138 21.75 -7.26 8.50
CA ALA A 138 22.51 -7.41 7.26
C ALA A 138 22.06 -6.39 6.19
N TRP A 139 20.76 -6.11 6.07
CA TRP A 139 20.25 -5.06 5.19
C TRP A 139 20.74 -3.69 5.58
N LYS A 140 20.71 -3.34 6.88
CA LYS A 140 21.26 -2.06 7.38
C LYS A 140 22.76 -1.94 7.14
N ALA A 141 23.51 -3.02 7.37
CA ALA A 141 24.95 -3.05 7.09
C ALA A 141 25.29 -2.98 5.60
N ALA A 142 24.39 -3.39 4.71
CA ALA A 142 24.51 -3.21 3.26
C ALA A 142 24.12 -1.79 2.84
N ALA A 143 23.04 -1.25 3.40
CA ALA A 143 22.63 0.14 3.22
C ALA A 143 23.76 1.11 3.58
N ASP A 144 24.43 0.90 4.72
CA ASP A 144 25.60 1.70 5.17
C ASP A 144 26.80 1.67 4.22
N LYS A 145 26.86 0.71 3.28
CA LYS A 145 27.93 0.59 2.27
C LYS A 145 27.51 1.12 0.90
N THR A 146 26.25 1.48 0.74
CA THR A 146 25.77 2.09 -0.50
C THR A 146 26.53 3.39 -0.71
N GLU A 147 26.99 3.64 -1.94
CA GLU A 147 27.69 4.88 -2.24
C GLU A 147 26.84 6.07 -1.79
N PRO A 148 27.46 7.14 -1.25
CA PRO A 148 26.74 8.33 -0.86
C PRO A 148 25.82 8.77 -2.00
N MET A 149 24.62 9.22 -1.67
CA MET A 149 23.63 9.67 -2.65
C MET A 149 24.21 10.72 -3.64
N GLU A 150 25.28 11.42 -3.23
CA GLU A 150 26.16 12.28 -4.02
C GLU A 150 26.74 11.64 -5.30
N ALA A 151 26.94 10.32 -5.32
CA ALA A 151 27.47 9.58 -6.47
C ALA A 151 26.38 9.20 -7.49
N GLN A 152 25.10 9.38 -7.15
CA GLN A 152 23.96 9.08 -8.01
C GLN A 152 23.50 10.33 -8.76
N HIS A 153 23.50 10.23 -10.09
CA HIS A 153 23.04 11.18 -11.11
C HIS A 153 22.98 12.67 -10.71
N LYS A 154 23.83 13.49 -11.36
CA LYS A 154 23.91 14.95 -11.17
C LYS A 154 22.70 15.75 -11.67
N GLU A 155 21.70 15.09 -12.25
CA GLU A 155 20.53 15.79 -12.75
C GLU A 155 19.64 16.17 -11.56
N ASP A 156 19.38 17.47 -11.42
CA ASP A 156 18.38 17.96 -10.48
C ASP A 156 17.03 17.41 -10.93
N MET A 157 16.45 16.56 -10.09
CA MET A 157 15.12 16.00 -10.34
C MET A 157 14.05 17.08 -10.10
N PRO A 158 12.86 16.96 -10.72
CA PRO A 158 11.72 17.80 -10.35
C PRO A 158 11.52 17.75 -8.83
N ASP A 159 11.13 18.86 -8.22
CA ASP A 159 10.82 18.95 -6.79
C ASP A 159 9.45 18.33 -6.52
N PRO A 160 9.35 17.08 -6.02
CA PRO A 160 8.08 16.45 -5.73
C PRO A 160 7.34 17.13 -4.56
N ALA A 161 8.01 17.97 -3.75
CA ALA A 161 7.34 18.73 -2.71
C ALA A 161 6.77 20.07 -3.20
N ALA A 162 7.12 20.54 -4.40
CA ALA A 162 6.62 21.82 -4.92
C ALA A 162 5.08 21.86 -4.93
N VAL A 163 4.44 20.75 -5.27
CA VAL A 163 2.98 20.59 -5.28
C VAL A 163 2.36 20.60 -3.88
N PHE A 164 3.12 20.28 -2.82
CA PHE A 164 2.66 20.41 -1.44
C PHE A 164 2.63 21.87 -0.95
N SER A 165 3.16 22.82 -1.70
CA SER A 165 3.07 24.26 -1.40
C SER A 165 2.03 24.97 -2.27
N ALA A 166 1.38 24.23 -3.18
CA ALA A 166 0.43 24.77 -4.15
C ALA A 166 -1.02 24.61 -3.69
N SER A 167 -1.93 25.36 -4.32
CA SER A 167 -3.38 25.12 -4.22
C SER A 167 -3.96 24.46 -5.47
N TRP A 168 -3.19 24.45 -6.57
CA TRP A 168 -3.54 23.85 -7.86
C TRP A 168 -2.29 23.21 -8.44
N ALA A 169 -2.47 22.09 -9.14
CA ALA A 169 -1.39 21.36 -9.79
C ALA A 169 -1.85 20.78 -11.13
N CYS A 170 -0.87 20.61 -12.01
CA CYS A 170 -1.02 20.00 -13.31
C CYS A 170 -0.91 18.46 -13.20
N GLU A 171 -1.75 17.75 -13.94
CA GLU A 171 -1.69 16.30 -14.09
C GLU A 171 -0.31 15.85 -14.59
N ALA A 172 0.20 14.76 -14.01
CA ALA A 172 1.35 14.05 -14.57
C ALA A 172 0.91 13.15 -15.73
N LEU A 173 1.63 13.24 -16.84
CA LEU A 173 1.38 12.43 -18.03
C LEU A 173 2.42 11.31 -18.07
N SER A 174 1.98 10.06 -18.22
CA SER A 174 2.92 8.94 -18.33
C SER A 174 3.73 9.02 -19.63
N GLU A 175 4.99 8.56 -19.59
CA GLU A 175 5.86 8.54 -20.76
C GLU A 175 5.23 7.74 -21.91
N ASP A 176 4.63 6.58 -21.61
CA ASP A 176 3.89 5.78 -22.58
C ASP A 176 2.73 6.55 -23.24
N TYR A 177 2.00 7.36 -22.46
CA TYR A 177 0.91 8.17 -23.00
C TYR A 177 1.45 9.27 -23.91
N ILE A 178 2.52 9.94 -23.48
CA ILE A 178 3.20 10.98 -24.26
C ILE A 178 3.69 10.41 -25.58
N GLU A 179 4.44 9.31 -25.55
CA GLU A 179 5.00 8.70 -26.77
C GLU A 179 3.91 8.23 -27.74
N VAL A 180 2.84 7.60 -27.24
CA VAL A 180 1.71 7.20 -28.08
C VAL A 180 1.03 8.42 -28.69
N PHE A 181 0.72 9.45 -27.89
CA PHE A 181 0.04 10.64 -28.37
C PHE A 181 0.89 11.40 -29.40
N LEU A 182 2.18 11.58 -29.12
CA LEU A 182 3.10 12.25 -30.03
C LEU A 182 3.30 11.47 -31.32
N SER A 183 3.31 10.13 -31.28
CA SER A 183 3.40 9.32 -32.50
C SER A 183 2.23 9.57 -33.48
N ASP A 184 1.06 9.96 -32.96
CA ASP A 184 -0.14 10.22 -33.76
C ASP A 184 -0.31 11.72 -34.13
N THR A 185 0.26 12.64 -33.35
CA THR A 185 -0.07 14.08 -33.42
C THR A 185 1.11 15.01 -33.66
N MET A 186 2.35 14.55 -33.46
CA MET A 186 3.53 15.37 -33.66
C MET A 186 3.71 15.65 -35.16
N GLU A 187 3.53 16.91 -35.56
CA GLU A 187 3.73 17.36 -36.93
C GLU A 187 5.06 18.09 -37.07
N TRP A 188 5.84 17.68 -38.07
CA TRP A 188 7.04 18.39 -38.52
C TRP A 188 6.68 19.64 -39.31
N ARG A 189 7.21 20.78 -38.89
CA ARG A 189 7.09 22.05 -39.63
C ARG A 189 8.29 22.21 -40.56
N GLU A 190 8.11 22.97 -41.64
CA GLU A 190 9.22 23.28 -42.58
C GLU A 190 10.41 23.97 -41.89
N GLU A 191 10.16 24.66 -40.78
CA GLU A 191 11.16 25.36 -39.96
C GLU A 191 11.91 24.45 -38.97
N ASP A 192 11.43 23.22 -38.76
CA ASP A 192 11.93 22.35 -37.70
C ASP A 192 13.24 21.65 -38.08
N GLY A 193 13.55 21.46 -39.37
CA GLY A 193 14.81 20.85 -39.83
C GLY A 193 14.68 19.40 -40.31
N ASP A 194 15.74 18.59 -40.15
CA ASP A 194 15.74 17.17 -40.57
C ASP A 194 15.26 16.27 -39.43
N GLU A 195 14.19 15.50 -39.69
CA GLU A 195 13.63 14.53 -38.74
C GLU A 195 14.59 13.40 -38.34
N ASN A 196 15.56 13.10 -39.20
CA ASN A 196 16.53 12.04 -38.92
C ASN A 196 17.75 12.56 -38.13
N ASP A 197 17.82 13.87 -37.86
CA ASP A 197 18.85 14.44 -37.01
C ASP A 197 18.45 14.32 -35.53
N PRO A 198 19.24 13.63 -34.68
CA PRO A 198 18.87 13.37 -33.29
C PRO A 198 18.70 14.62 -32.42
N GLU A 199 19.50 15.66 -32.65
CA GLU A 199 19.40 16.91 -31.88
C GLU A 199 18.12 17.68 -32.27
N THR A 200 17.83 17.72 -33.56
CA THR A 200 16.63 18.33 -34.10
C THR A 200 15.36 17.60 -33.63
N TYR A 201 15.36 16.26 -33.71
CA TYR A 201 14.28 15.44 -33.18
C TYR A 201 14.04 15.69 -31.69
N ALA A 202 15.10 15.69 -30.87
CA ALA A 202 14.98 15.95 -29.44
C ALA A 202 14.38 17.34 -29.13
N ALA A 203 14.73 18.37 -29.92
CA ALA A 203 14.16 19.71 -29.74
C ALA A 203 12.67 19.78 -30.12
N VAL A 204 12.27 19.12 -31.22
CA VAL A 204 10.88 19.05 -31.66
C VAL A 204 10.04 18.26 -30.66
N HIS A 205 10.56 17.11 -30.21
CA HIS A 205 9.94 16.27 -29.18
C HIS A 205 9.75 17.05 -27.88
N ALA A 206 10.80 17.70 -27.36
CA ALA A 206 10.71 18.51 -26.13
C ALA A 206 9.68 19.65 -26.25
N ARG A 207 9.58 20.29 -27.42
CA ARG A 207 8.54 21.31 -27.68
C ARG A 207 7.14 20.71 -27.63
N ALA A 208 6.94 19.53 -28.23
CA ALA A 208 5.66 18.84 -28.28
C ALA A 208 5.23 18.34 -26.89
N VAL A 209 6.15 17.76 -26.12
CA VAL A 209 5.95 17.42 -24.71
C VAL A 209 5.54 18.65 -23.90
N ALA A 210 6.25 19.77 -24.06
CA ALA A 210 5.90 21.03 -23.39
C ALA A 210 4.52 21.56 -23.81
N GLU A 211 4.07 21.30 -25.03
CA GLU A 211 2.72 21.64 -25.48
C GLU A 211 1.65 20.75 -24.86
N MET A 212 1.91 19.45 -24.71
CA MET A 212 1.02 18.54 -23.99
C MET A 212 0.84 18.99 -22.55
N TYR A 213 1.92 19.27 -21.83
CA TYR A 213 1.85 19.75 -20.44
C TYR A 213 1.17 21.13 -20.33
N ARG A 214 1.25 22.00 -21.34
CA ARG A 214 0.47 23.27 -21.37
C ARG A 214 -1.05 23.03 -21.44
N ASN A 215 -1.47 21.91 -22.00
CA ASN A 215 -2.88 21.55 -22.20
C ASN A 215 -3.37 20.48 -21.22
N ALA A 216 -2.50 19.98 -20.34
CA ALA A 216 -2.82 18.96 -19.36
C ALA A 216 -3.85 19.49 -18.34
N GLU A 217 -4.61 18.58 -17.73
CA GLU A 217 -5.63 18.95 -16.76
C GLU A 217 -4.98 19.65 -15.54
N VAL A 218 -5.64 20.70 -15.05
CA VAL A 218 -5.22 21.43 -13.86
C VAL A 218 -6.34 21.32 -12.82
N GLY A 219 -5.98 20.86 -11.63
CA GLY A 219 -6.93 20.54 -10.58
C GLY A 219 -6.50 21.06 -9.21
N PRO A 220 -7.46 21.22 -8.28
CA PRO A 220 -7.16 21.66 -6.93
C PRO A 220 -6.41 20.58 -6.16
N VAL A 221 -5.50 21.00 -5.29
CA VAL A 221 -4.78 20.10 -4.37
C VAL A 221 -4.99 20.51 -2.92
N GLU A 222 -5.01 19.52 -2.03
CA GLU A 222 -5.20 19.70 -0.59
C GLU A 222 -4.17 18.88 0.19
N ILE A 223 -3.58 19.48 1.23
CA ILE A 223 -2.74 18.75 2.17
C ILE A 223 -3.60 18.25 3.33
N GLN A 224 -3.57 16.94 3.57
CA GLN A 224 -4.10 16.34 4.78
C GLN A 224 -2.98 16.03 5.77
N GLU A 225 -3.05 16.60 6.97
CA GLU A 225 -2.22 16.19 8.10
C GLU A 225 -2.65 14.82 8.61
N ILE A 226 -1.73 13.86 8.62
CA ILE A 226 -1.97 12.51 9.12
C ILE A 226 -1.59 12.41 10.60
N GLY A 227 -0.44 12.99 10.96
CA GLY A 227 0.04 13.06 12.33
C GLY A 227 1.55 12.86 12.44
N GLN A 228 2.02 12.34 13.57
CA GLN A 228 3.44 12.19 13.87
C GLN A 228 3.78 10.78 14.37
N PHE A 229 4.99 10.31 14.05
CA PHE A 229 5.50 9.03 14.53
C PHE A 229 7.01 9.09 14.80
N PRO A 230 7.52 8.39 15.84
CA PRO A 230 8.95 8.26 16.09
C PRO A 230 9.61 7.37 15.03
N HIS A 231 10.86 7.66 14.69
CA HIS A 231 11.69 6.81 13.85
C HIS A 231 13.10 6.67 14.40
N GLY A 232 13.72 5.54 14.08
CA GLY A 232 15.12 5.24 14.27
C GLY A 232 15.96 5.70 13.08
N SER A 233 16.97 4.91 12.74
CA SER A 233 18.01 5.30 11.78
C SER A 233 17.70 5.00 10.31
N TYR A 234 16.62 4.28 10.02
CA TYR A 234 16.20 3.98 8.65
C TYR A 234 14.68 4.02 8.54
N LEU A 235 14.20 4.39 7.36
CA LEU A 235 12.80 4.27 6.98
C LEU A 235 12.58 3.08 6.06
N ALA A 236 11.36 2.57 6.06
CA ALA A 236 10.85 1.61 5.08
C ALA A 236 9.75 2.27 4.25
N VAL A 237 9.68 1.93 2.96
CA VAL A 237 8.72 2.47 2.01
C VAL A 237 8.14 1.39 1.11
N GLY A 238 6.88 1.53 0.71
CA GLY A 238 6.25 0.69 -0.31
C GLY A 238 4.82 0.27 0.00
N ASP A 239 4.45 -0.91 -0.51
CA ASP A 239 3.14 -1.50 -0.33
C ASP A 239 3.14 -2.33 0.96
N PRO A 240 2.40 -1.92 2.00
CA PRO A 240 2.34 -2.72 3.22
C PRO A 240 1.72 -4.10 2.97
N PHE A 241 0.99 -4.36 1.89
CA PHE A 241 0.40 -5.65 1.49
C PHE A 241 1.21 -6.41 0.44
N GLY A 242 2.18 -5.75 -0.18
CA GLY A 242 3.03 -6.28 -1.23
C GLY A 242 4.47 -6.36 -0.74
N GLU A 243 5.29 -5.45 -1.27
CA GLU A 243 6.69 -5.33 -0.90
C GLU A 243 6.98 -3.99 -0.22
N MET A 244 7.47 -4.07 1.01
CA MET A 244 8.11 -2.97 1.71
C MET A 244 9.62 -3.10 1.59
N CYS A 245 10.28 -1.98 1.31
CA CYS A 245 11.72 -1.92 1.09
C CYS A 245 12.38 -1.00 2.13
N LEU A 246 13.61 -1.33 2.55
CA LEU A 246 14.41 -0.47 3.44
C LEU A 246 15.07 0.64 2.62
N CYS A 247 14.89 1.90 2.99
CA CYS A 247 15.60 3.03 2.37
C CYS A 247 17.06 3.05 2.84
N ALA A 248 18.01 3.05 1.90
CA ALA A 248 19.43 2.88 2.21
C ALA A 248 20.11 4.12 2.82
N LEU A 249 19.39 5.24 2.97
CA LEU A 249 19.91 6.44 3.61
C LEU A 249 19.72 6.39 5.12
N ARG A 250 20.84 6.44 5.85
CA ARG A 250 20.82 6.51 7.31
C ARG A 250 20.46 7.92 7.77
N ILE A 251 19.56 8.00 8.75
CA ILE A 251 19.09 9.25 9.35
C ILE A 251 19.30 9.25 10.87
N ASP A 252 19.30 10.44 11.47
CA ASP A 252 19.29 10.57 12.92
C ASP A 252 17.89 10.22 13.47
N PRO A 253 17.79 9.44 14.57
CA PRO A 253 16.50 9.14 15.19
C PRO A 253 15.76 10.41 15.62
N GLY A 254 14.44 10.41 15.44
CA GLY A 254 13.65 11.61 15.64
C GLY A 254 12.15 11.36 15.61
N LEU A 255 11.42 12.45 15.37
CA LEU A 255 9.97 12.46 15.22
C LEU A 255 9.64 12.99 13.82
N ALA A 256 8.99 12.16 13.01
CA ALA A 256 8.55 12.53 11.68
C ALA A 256 7.11 13.04 11.71
N ARG A 257 6.79 14.05 10.89
CA ARG A 257 5.41 14.49 10.61
C ARG A 257 4.99 13.97 9.25
N ALA A 258 3.84 13.30 9.17
CA ALA A 258 3.31 12.70 7.95
C ALA A 258 2.13 13.50 7.38
N GLN A 259 2.14 13.69 6.07
CA GLN A 259 1.11 14.40 5.32
C GLN A 259 0.79 13.68 4.01
N ALA A 260 -0.48 13.68 3.61
CA ALA A 260 -0.93 13.23 2.30
C ALA A 260 -1.26 14.43 1.41
N LEU A 261 -0.88 14.37 0.14
CA LEU A 261 -1.33 15.29 -0.90
C LEU A 261 -2.53 14.68 -1.62
N LEU A 262 -3.63 15.40 -1.64
CA LEU A 262 -4.89 14.98 -2.23
C LEU A 262 -5.18 15.78 -3.49
N THR A 263 -5.76 15.13 -4.49
CA THR A 263 -6.24 15.78 -5.72
C THR A 263 -7.61 15.22 -6.11
N THR A 264 -8.31 15.94 -6.97
CA THR A 264 -9.57 15.49 -7.60
C THR A 264 -9.49 15.46 -9.13
N LEU A 265 -8.27 15.52 -9.68
CA LEU A 265 -8.00 15.35 -11.11
C LEU A 265 -8.56 14.01 -11.60
N GLY A 266 -9.21 13.99 -12.76
CA GLY A 266 -9.90 12.80 -13.27
C GLY A 266 -11.24 12.48 -12.58
N GLY A 267 -11.76 13.41 -11.76
CA GLY A 267 -13.15 13.39 -11.24
C GLY A 267 -13.39 12.64 -9.93
N GLU A 268 -12.37 11.94 -9.39
CA GLU A 268 -12.43 11.25 -8.10
C GLU A 268 -11.31 11.72 -7.18
N ARG A 269 -11.59 11.79 -5.88
CA ARG A 269 -10.58 12.19 -4.88
C ARG A 269 -9.59 11.06 -4.67
N CYS A 270 -8.31 11.32 -4.92
CA CYS A 270 -7.20 10.37 -4.73
C CYS A 270 -6.06 10.98 -3.91
N VAL A 271 -5.16 10.13 -3.41
CA VAL A 271 -3.89 10.56 -2.82
C VAL A 271 -2.82 10.53 -3.90
N ALA A 272 -2.28 11.70 -4.24
CA ALA A 272 -1.22 11.85 -5.22
C ALA A 272 0.17 11.50 -4.64
N ALA A 273 0.41 11.84 -3.37
CA ALA A 273 1.68 11.54 -2.71
C ALA A 273 1.53 11.48 -1.18
N LEU A 274 2.42 10.71 -0.55
CA LEU A 274 2.64 10.67 0.90
C LEU A 274 4.02 11.25 1.19
N ARG A 275 4.11 12.21 2.12
CA ARG A 275 5.41 12.70 2.60
C ARG A 275 5.59 12.53 4.10
N VAL A 276 6.83 12.35 4.51
CA VAL A 276 7.27 12.46 5.90
C VAL A 276 8.35 13.53 6.02
N ILE A 277 8.13 14.47 6.94
CA ILE A 277 9.02 15.59 7.23
C ILE A 277 9.81 15.24 8.49
N LEU A 278 11.13 15.16 8.36
CA LEU A 278 12.06 14.79 9.43
C LEU A 278 12.58 16.01 10.19
N ALA A 279 12.68 17.16 9.52
CA ALA A 279 13.12 18.42 10.10
C ALA A 279 12.32 19.59 9.53
N ASP A 280 12.18 20.67 10.30
CA ASP A 280 11.56 21.91 9.86
C ASP A 280 12.55 22.76 9.03
N ARG A 281 12.95 22.19 7.88
CA ARG A 281 13.88 22.76 6.91
C ARG A 281 13.37 22.46 5.52
N GLU A 282 13.46 23.44 4.62
CA GLU A 282 13.10 23.25 3.22
C GLU A 282 14.19 22.43 2.51
N PRO A 283 13.81 21.43 1.69
CA PRO A 283 14.74 20.73 0.83
C PRO A 283 15.19 21.65 -0.31
N VAL A 284 16.49 21.66 -0.59
CA VAL A 284 17.11 22.40 -1.70
C VAL A 284 17.56 21.48 -2.84
N GLN A 285 17.61 20.17 -2.58
CA GLN A 285 17.93 19.15 -3.58
C GLN A 285 17.05 17.92 -3.39
N TRP A 286 16.71 17.27 -4.51
CA TRP A 286 15.93 16.04 -4.54
C TRP A 286 16.71 14.90 -5.19
N LYS A 287 16.63 13.71 -4.58
CA LYS A 287 17.28 12.49 -5.04
C LYS A 287 16.34 11.31 -4.92
N HIS A 288 16.42 10.35 -5.84
CA HIS A 288 15.72 9.09 -5.68
C HIS A 288 16.19 8.37 -4.41
N ALA A 289 15.24 7.78 -3.70
CA ALA A 289 15.56 6.88 -2.62
C ALA A 289 16.14 5.59 -3.18
N ILE A 290 17.29 5.19 -2.66
CA ILE A 290 17.85 3.88 -2.92
C ILE A 290 17.21 2.91 -1.95
N VAL A 291 16.75 1.75 -2.45
CA VAL A 291 16.02 0.79 -1.64
C VAL A 291 16.65 -0.59 -1.65
N MET A 292 16.60 -1.28 -0.51
CA MET A 292 16.95 -2.69 -0.37
C MET A 292 15.72 -3.52 -0.73
N ASN A 293 15.85 -4.44 -1.70
CA ASN A 293 14.72 -5.26 -2.15
C ASN A 293 14.67 -6.62 -1.44
N ARG A 294 13.46 -7.21 -1.44
CA ARG A 294 13.04 -8.33 -0.58
C ARG A 294 13.64 -9.69 -0.93
N ARG A 295 14.37 -9.89 -2.04
CA ARG A 295 14.75 -11.26 -2.42
C ARG A 295 15.50 -11.90 -1.24
N VAL A 296 14.91 -12.92 -0.63
CA VAL A 296 15.22 -13.47 0.72
C VAL A 296 16.68 -14.00 0.84
N TYR A 297 17.45 -13.95 -0.25
CA TYR A 297 18.87 -14.31 -0.34
C TYR A 297 19.72 -13.27 -1.09
N SER A 298 19.19 -12.07 -1.30
CA SER A 298 19.83 -10.98 -2.02
C SER A 298 19.89 -9.78 -1.07
N THR A 299 21.10 -9.28 -0.86
CA THR A 299 21.37 -7.98 -0.25
C THR A 299 21.65 -6.96 -1.35
N ASP A 300 21.11 -7.18 -2.55
CA ASP A 300 21.41 -6.34 -3.69
C ASP A 300 20.71 -5.00 -3.48
N VAL A 301 21.53 -3.96 -3.41
CA VAL A 301 21.06 -2.58 -3.44
C VAL A 301 20.55 -2.34 -4.86
N HIS A 302 19.27 -2.02 -5.00
CA HIS A 302 18.73 -1.72 -6.31
C HIS A 302 18.48 -0.22 -6.44
N PRO A 303 19.01 0.44 -7.50
CA PRO A 303 18.61 1.79 -7.84
C PRO A 303 17.20 1.84 -8.48
N TRP A 304 16.32 0.86 -8.21
CA TRP A 304 14.96 0.87 -8.77
C TRP A 304 14.26 2.12 -8.25
N HIS A 305 13.82 2.97 -9.15
CA HIS A 305 13.13 4.23 -8.83
C HIS A 305 11.68 3.99 -8.40
N GLU A 306 11.13 2.82 -8.75
CA GLU A 306 9.77 2.41 -8.45
C GLU A 306 9.70 1.46 -7.26
N VAL A 307 8.76 1.74 -6.38
CA VAL A 307 8.38 0.95 -5.21
C VAL A 307 7.01 0.35 -5.49
N ASP A 308 6.83 -0.93 -5.14
CA ASP A 308 5.53 -1.60 -5.27
C ASP A 308 4.46 -0.82 -4.50
N THR A 309 3.34 -0.53 -5.17
CA THR A 309 2.10 0.01 -4.57
C THR A 309 0.88 -0.58 -5.26
N ARG A 310 0.99 -1.83 -5.72
CA ARG A 310 -0.05 -2.54 -6.49
C ARG A 310 -1.39 -2.68 -5.79
N SER A 311 -1.41 -2.68 -4.45
CA SER A 311 -2.67 -2.70 -3.69
C SER A 311 -3.39 -1.34 -3.73
N GLY A 312 -2.73 -0.30 -4.24
CA GLY A 312 -3.16 1.10 -4.13
C GLY A 312 -2.73 1.75 -2.81
N ASN A 313 -2.05 1.02 -1.91
CA ASN A 313 -1.53 1.59 -0.68
C ASN A 313 -0.06 1.99 -0.83
N GLY A 314 0.29 3.13 -0.23
CA GLY A 314 1.66 3.61 -0.06
C GLY A 314 1.95 3.87 1.40
N THR A 315 3.06 3.33 1.91
CA THR A 315 3.47 3.47 3.33
C THR A 315 4.87 4.04 3.43
N ILE A 316 5.07 4.90 4.43
CA ILE A 316 6.39 5.24 4.96
C ILE A 316 6.39 4.97 6.47
N ALA A 317 7.33 4.16 6.96
CA ALA A 317 7.42 3.77 8.37
C ALA A 317 8.86 3.71 8.86
N ASP A 318 9.05 3.69 10.17
CA ASP A 318 10.32 3.28 10.78
C ASP A 318 10.65 1.83 10.40
N ALA A 319 11.86 1.60 9.88
CA ALA A 319 12.23 0.29 9.34
C ALA A 319 12.33 -0.78 10.44
N ASP A 320 12.98 -0.45 11.57
CA ASP A 320 13.17 -1.40 12.67
C ASP A 320 11.81 -1.80 13.29
N ALA A 321 10.91 -0.84 13.50
CA ALA A 321 9.59 -1.09 14.02
C ALA A 321 8.71 -1.85 13.02
N TYR A 322 8.72 -1.49 11.73
CA TYR A 322 7.91 -2.15 10.71
C TYR A 322 8.33 -3.61 10.52
N PHE A 323 9.60 -3.85 10.17
CA PHE A 323 10.10 -5.20 9.93
C PHE A 323 10.19 -6.05 11.20
N GLY A 324 10.31 -5.40 12.36
CA GLY A 324 10.26 -6.04 13.68
C GLY A 324 8.85 -6.35 14.19
N MET A 325 7.78 -5.91 13.50
CA MET A 325 6.41 -6.27 13.86
C MET A 325 6.26 -7.79 13.86
N THR A 326 5.51 -8.32 14.81
CA THR A 326 5.02 -9.70 14.69
C THR A 326 3.96 -9.80 13.61
N HIS A 327 3.82 -10.97 13.00
CA HIS A 327 2.71 -11.24 12.05
C HIS A 327 1.33 -10.88 12.62
N ARG A 328 1.12 -11.10 13.94
CA ARG A 328 -0.10 -10.68 14.64
C ARG A 328 -0.29 -9.16 14.70
N GLN A 329 0.78 -8.41 14.93
CA GLN A 329 0.74 -6.95 14.93
C GLN A 329 0.45 -6.41 13.53
N TYR A 330 1.12 -6.97 12.52
CA TYR A 330 0.89 -6.62 11.12
C TYR A 330 -0.57 -6.82 10.70
N SER A 331 -1.19 -7.95 11.05
CA SER A 331 -2.61 -8.20 10.78
C SER A 331 -3.54 -7.13 11.37
N ARG A 332 -3.18 -6.45 12.46
CA ARG A 332 -3.99 -5.34 13.02
C ARG A 332 -3.91 -4.09 12.15
N VAL A 333 -2.70 -3.77 11.69
CA VAL A 333 -2.46 -2.67 10.75
C VAL A 333 -3.18 -2.93 9.43
N GLU A 334 -3.12 -4.18 8.95
CA GLU A 334 -3.76 -4.65 7.72
C GLU A 334 -5.27 -4.37 7.69
N ARG A 335 -5.95 -4.24 8.84
CA ARG A 335 -7.38 -3.95 8.89
C ARG A 335 -7.74 -2.49 8.63
N GLN A 336 -6.76 -1.59 8.62
CA GLN A 336 -6.94 -0.16 8.37
C GLN A 336 -6.79 0.19 6.88
N VAL A 337 -6.87 -0.82 6.00
CA VAL A 337 -6.87 -0.71 4.53
C VAL A 337 -7.76 0.41 4.00
N GLU A 338 -7.40 0.89 2.81
CA GLU A 338 -8.23 1.79 2.01
C GLU A 338 -8.46 3.16 2.68
N GLN A 339 -7.58 3.53 3.62
CA GLN A 339 -7.65 4.75 4.40
C GLN A 339 -6.30 5.44 4.49
N THR A 340 -6.35 6.72 4.83
CA THR A 340 -5.18 7.49 5.27
C THR A 340 -5.10 7.44 6.79
N PHE A 341 -4.03 6.86 7.33
CA PHE A 341 -3.91 6.63 8.78
C PHE A 341 -2.45 6.61 9.28
N LEU A 342 -2.29 6.82 10.59
CA LEU A 342 -1.05 6.49 11.30
C LEU A 342 -1.00 5.00 11.58
N MET A 343 0.04 4.33 11.08
CA MET A 343 0.26 2.90 11.26
C MET A 343 0.60 2.61 12.73
N ASP A 344 -0.31 1.96 13.45
CA ASP A 344 -0.13 1.62 14.87
C ASP A 344 -0.39 0.11 15.11
N PRO A 345 0.66 -0.70 15.36
CA PRO A 345 0.50 -2.11 15.71
C PRO A 345 0.00 -2.38 17.14
N GLY A 346 -0.20 -1.33 17.96
CA GLY A 346 -0.73 -1.37 19.32
C GLY A 346 0.09 -0.54 20.35
N PRO A 347 1.43 -0.57 20.33
CA PRO A 347 2.26 0.21 21.25
C PRO A 347 2.34 1.72 20.94
N GLY A 348 1.87 2.15 19.77
CA GLY A 348 2.01 3.52 19.27
C GLY A 348 2.33 3.55 17.77
N PRO A 349 2.21 4.73 17.12
CA PRO A 349 2.41 4.86 15.70
C PRO A 349 3.88 4.61 15.32
N ILE A 350 4.09 3.91 14.21
CA ILE A 350 5.42 3.56 13.67
C ILE A 350 5.63 4.13 12.25
N GLY A 351 4.59 4.72 11.66
CA GLY A 351 4.60 5.18 10.28
C GLY A 351 3.26 5.79 9.89
N ALA A 352 3.13 6.11 8.61
CA ALA A 352 1.89 6.53 7.99
C ALA A 352 1.64 5.73 6.71
N SER A 353 0.38 5.46 6.44
CA SER A 353 -0.07 4.80 5.21
C SER A 353 -1.20 5.58 4.59
N THR A 354 -1.25 5.58 3.28
CA THR A 354 -2.31 6.16 2.47
C THR A 354 -2.83 5.12 1.49
N TYR A 355 -4.14 5.17 1.24
CA TYR A 355 -4.71 4.53 0.07
C TYR A 355 -4.92 5.58 -1.01
N SER A 356 -4.38 5.34 -2.19
CA SER A 356 -4.43 6.31 -3.26
C SER A 356 -5.81 6.46 -3.89
N GLY A 357 -6.73 5.52 -3.69
CA GLY A 357 -8.00 5.51 -4.41
C GLY A 357 -7.91 4.92 -5.81
N ARG A 358 -6.69 4.57 -6.28
CA ARG A 358 -6.43 3.93 -7.58
C ARG A 358 -5.44 2.78 -7.42
N GLN A 359 -5.30 1.95 -8.45
CA GLN A 359 -4.31 0.88 -8.49
C GLN A 359 -3.23 1.23 -9.51
N TYR A 360 -2.16 1.89 -9.06
CA TYR A 360 -1.07 2.34 -9.94
C TYR A 360 -0.08 1.26 -10.32
N GLY A 361 0.10 0.25 -9.45
CA GLY A 361 1.15 -0.76 -9.62
C GLY A 361 2.51 -0.34 -9.08
N ALA A 362 2.86 0.95 -9.15
CA ALA A 362 4.13 1.48 -8.66
C ALA A 362 4.01 2.95 -8.18
N ALA A 363 4.96 3.37 -7.35
CA ALA A 363 5.17 4.75 -6.92
C ALA A 363 6.68 5.05 -6.86
N GLN A 364 7.09 6.31 -6.88
CA GLN A 364 8.51 6.69 -6.78
C GLN A 364 8.83 7.30 -5.41
N ALA A 365 9.98 6.95 -4.85
CA ALA A 365 10.42 7.48 -3.56
C ALA A 365 11.58 8.47 -3.73
N TYR A 366 11.52 9.61 -3.04
CA TYR A 366 12.50 10.69 -3.13
C TYR A 366 12.90 11.24 -1.77
N TRP A 367 14.21 11.45 -1.58
CA TRP A 367 14.78 12.21 -0.48
C TRP A 367 14.91 13.68 -0.83
N GLY A 368 14.39 14.54 0.03
CA GLY A 368 14.67 15.97 0.05
C GLY A 368 15.82 16.26 1.00
N LEU A 369 16.87 16.90 0.50
CA LEU A 369 18.09 17.24 1.23
C LEU A 369 18.18 18.75 1.48
N ASP A 370 18.73 19.16 2.62
CA ASP A 370 19.07 20.55 2.91
C ASP A 370 20.44 20.96 2.33
N GLU A 371 20.85 22.22 2.57
CA GLU A 371 22.13 22.77 2.09
C GLU A 371 23.38 22.03 2.61
N ASP A 372 23.25 21.24 3.68
CA ASP A 372 24.32 20.44 4.28
C ASP A 372 24.25 18.96 3.80
N ASP A 373 23.48 18.67 2.75
CA ASP A 373 23.18 17.33 2.22
C ASP A 373 22.49 16.40 3.25
N ARG A 374 21.80 16.98 4.25
CA ARG A 374 21.09 16.19 5.27
C ARG A 374 19.65 15.91 4.82
N PRO A 375 19.15 14.67 5.01
CA PRO A 375 17.77 14.35 4.69
C PRO A 375 16.81 15.06 5.65
N VAL A 376 15.90 15.86 5.08
CA VAL A 376 14.88 16.61 5.82
C VAL A 376 13.46 16.13 5.50
N GLN A 377 13.30 15.40 4.38
CA GLN A 377 12.00 14.89 3.95
C GLN A 377 12.15 13.62 3.10
N LEU A 378 11.17 12.72 3.17
CA LEU A 378 10.98 11.63 2.21
C LEU A 378 9.58 11.74 1.60
N VAL A 379 9.47 11.61 0.28
CA VAL A 379 8.21 11.60 -0.47
C VAL A 379 8.05 10.26 -1.17
N LEU A 380 6.87 9.67 -1.07
CA LEU A 380 6.38 8.58 -1.90
C LEU A 380 5.33 9.17 -2.84
N ASP A 381 5.66 9.27 -4.11
CA ASP A 381 4.87 9.92 -5.15
C ASP A 381 4.21 8.88 -6.07
N HIS A 382 2.88 8.94 -6.19
CA HIS A 382 2.12 8.07 -7.09
C HIS A 382 2.12 8.59 -8.55
N GLN A 383 2.86 9.66 -8.84
CA GLN A 383 3.04 10.24 -10.17
C GLN A 383 1.71 10.69 -10.80
N GLU A 384 0.86 11.30 -9.97
CA GLU A 384 -0.42 11.89 -10.38
C GLU A 384 -0.29 13.37 -10.74
N LEU A 385 0.71 14.05 -10.18
CA LEU A 385 0.89 15.49 -10.29
C LEU A 385 2.31 15.81 -10.75
N TRP A 386 2.42 16.69 -11.74
CA TRP A 386 3.70 17.07 -12.33
C TRP A 386 4.30 18.33 -11.69
N ALA A 387 3.49 19.39 -11.61
CA ALA A 387 3.98 20.69 -11.18
C ALA A 387 2.86 21.57 -10.61
N PRO A 388 3.18 22.55 -9.75
CA PRO A 388 2.26 23.60 -9.36
C PRO A 388 1.69 24.34 -10.58
N ALA A 389 0.44 24.75 -10.48
CA ALA A 389 -0.25 25.51 -11.51
C ALA A 389 -1.03 26.67 -10.90
N ASP A 390 -1.37 27.65 -11.73
CA ASP A 390 -2.36 28.66 -11.39
C ASP A 390 -3.78 28.07 -11.49
N PRO A 391 -4.77 28.57 -10.72
CA PRO A 391 -6.15 28.19 -10.92
C PRO A 391 -6.57 28.50 -12.37
N PRO A 392 -7.41 27.64 -13.00
CA PRO A 392 -7.95 27.95 -14.30
C PRO A 392 -8.65 29.30 -14.25
N GLU A 393 -8.38 30.16 -15.23
CA GLU A 393 -9.04 31.46 -15.31
C GLU A 393 -10.55 31.24 -15.25
N ALA A 394 -11.20 31.87 -14.26
CA ALA A 394 -12.66 31.86 -14.19
C ALA A 394 -13.16 32.35 -15.54
N THR A 395 -13.81 31.47 -16.29
CA THR A 395 -14.38 31.81 -17.59
C THR A 395 -15.40 32.91 -17.29
N ALA A 396 -15.03 34.17 -17.60
CA ALA A 396 -15.92 35.29 -17.44
C ALA A 396 -17.17 34.96 -18.27
N GLY A 397 -18.30 34.79 -17.59
CA GLY A 397 -19.51 34.19 -18.14
C GLY A 397 -19.88 34.73 -19.52
N ALA A 398 -20.18 33.80 -20.43
CA ALA A 398 -20.88 34.07 -21.68
C ALA A 398 -22.40 34.22 -21.43
#